data_AF-A0A4X1UQQ3-F1
#
_entry.id   AF-A0A4X1UQQ3-F1
#
_cell.length_a   1.000
_cell.length_b   1.000
_cell.length_c   1.000
_cell.angle_alpha   90.00
_cell.angle_beta   90.00
_cell.angle_gamma   90.00
#
_symmetry.space_group_name_H-M   'P 1'
#
loop_
_entity.id
_entity.type
_entity.pdbx_description
1 polymer ?
#
loop_
_entity_poly.entity_id
_entity_poly.type
_entity_poly.pdbx_seq_one_letter_code
_entity_poly.pdbx_strand_id
1 'polypeptide(L)' 'MAARFAAFLKNAWAKELVLVALFTIQGLAVILPALSPYTNYTLRINRATPYKYPAFFVYCSPTCLFLISLSVL' A
#
# COMPACT_ATOMS: atom_id res chain seq x y z
N MET A 1 17.69 -27.19 17.61
CA MET A 1 16.54 -26.93 16.71
C MET A 1 16.93 -26.06 15.50
N ALA A 2 17.50 -24.87 15.70
CA ALA A 2 17.84 -23.92 14.63
C ALA A 2 18.77 -24.47 13.53
N ALA A 3 19.77 -25.28 13.91
CA ALA A 3 20.70 -25.89 12.95
C ALA A 3 20.00 -26.80 11.92
N ARG A 4 18.90 -27.46 12.30
CA ARG A 4 18.14 -28.34 11.38
C ARG A 4 17.29 -27.55 10.39
N PHE A 5 16.70 -26.44 10.84
CA PHE A 5 15.98 -25.51 9.95
C PHE A 5 16.92 -24.86 8.94
N ALA A 6 18.11 -24.42 9.36
CA ALA A 6 19.09 -23.85 8.46
C ALA A 6 19.56 -24.86 7.39
N ALA A 7 19.75 -26.13 7.77
CA ALA A 7 20.08 -27.19 6.82
C ALA A 7 18.94 -27.49 5.83
N PHE A 8 17.68 -27.50 6.29
CA PHE A 8 16.52 -27.65 5.41
C PHE A 8 16.39 -26.48 4.43
N LEU A 9 16.56 -25.25 4.91
CA LEU A 9 16.45 -24.05 4.08
C LEU A 9 17.53 -24.01 2.98
N LYS A 10 18.77 -24.39 3.31
CA LYS A 10 19.86 -24.54 2.32
C LYS A 10 19.54 -25.60 1.26
N ASN A 11 18.96 -26.73 1.67
CA ASN A 11 18.56 -27.78 0.73
C ASN A 11 17.37 -27.36 -0.16
N ALA A 12 16.38 -26.66 0.40
CA ALA A 12 15.24 -26.14 -0.33
C ALA A 12 15.64 -25.06 -1.34
N TRP A 13 16.61 -24.20 -0.97
CA TRP A 13 17.22 -23.24 -1.89
C TRP A 13 17.90 -23.89 -3.09
N ALA A 14 18.60 -25.01 -2.89
CA ALA A 14 19.32 -25.70 -3.95
C ALA A 14 18.40 -26.46 -4.92
N LYS A 15 17.26 -26.96 -4.43
CA LYS A 15 16.33 -27.80 -5.23
C LYS A 15 15.15 -27.03 -5.80
N GLU A 16 14.55 -26.15 -5.02
CA GLU A 16 13.26 -25.52 -5.32
C GLU A 16 13.30 -24.04 -4.95
N LEU A 17 14.29 -23.33 -5.49
CA LEU A 17 14.50 -21.90 -5.27
C LEU A 17 13.23 -21.06 -5.51
N VAL A 18 12.48 -21.41 -6.56
CA VAL A 18 11.24 -20.72 -6.95
C VAL A 18 10.17 -20.80 -5.85
N LEU A 19 10.02 -21.96 -5.19
CA LEU A 19 9.04 -22.12 -4.11
C LEU A 19 9.48 -21.37 -2.87
N VAL A 20 10.77 -21.42 -2.50
CA VAL A 20 11.27 -20.66 -1.35
C VAL A 20 11.07 -19.17 -1.56
N ALA A 21 11.39 -18.64 -2.75
CA ALA A 21 11.17 -17.24 -3.08
C ALA A 21 9.68 -16.87 -2.98
N LEU A 22 8.77 -17.69 -3.52
CA LEU A 22 7.33 -17.44 -3.45
C LEU A 22 6.83 -17.33 -1.99
N PHE A 23 7.19 -18.29 -1.14
CA PHE A 23 6.80 -18.26 0.27
C PHE A 23 7.37 -17.04 1.01
N THR A 24 8.61 -16.64 0.71
CA THR A 24 9.20 -15.43 1.31
C THR A 24 8.50 -14.15 0.86
N ILE A 25 8.18 -14.01 -0.43
CA ILE A 25 7.50 -12.83 -0.98
C ILE A 25 6.06 -12.77 -0.46
N GLN A 26 5.35 -13.90 -0.43
CA GLN A 26 4.00 -13.97 0.12
C GLN A 26 3.99 -13.64 1.61
N GLY A 27 4.93 -14.20 2.39
CA GLY A 27 5.08 -13.88 3.80
C GLY A 27 5.36 -12.40 4.03
N LEU A 28 6.27 -11.82 3.24
CA LEU A 28 6.59 -10.40 3.33
C LEU A 28 5.38 -9.53 2.93
N ALA A 29 4.65 -9.89 1.88
CA ALA A 29 3.48 -9.15 1.42
C ALA A 29 2.35 -9.09 2.47
N VAL A 30 2.23 -10.11 3.34
CA VAL A 30 1.24 -10.14 4.42
C VAL A 30 1.71 -9.33 5.64
N ILE A 31 2.99 -9.40 5.98
CA ILE A 31 3.53 -8.79 7.21
C ILE A 31 3.84 -7.29 6.99
N LEU A 32 4.31 -6.92 5.80
CA LEU A 32 4.80 -5.56 5.50
C LEU A 32 3.71 -4.47 5.64
N PRO A 33 2.43 -4.68 5.22
CA PRO A 33 1.38 -3.68 5.42
C PRO A 33 1.07 -3.42 6.90
N ALA A 34 1.23 -4.41 7.78
CA ALA A 34 0.95 -4.28 9.21
C ALA A 34 2.07 -3.53 9.97
N LEU A 35 3.31 -3.66 9.50
CA LEU A 35 4.46 -2.96 10.11
C LEU A 35 4.67 -1.55 9.55
N SER A 36 4.22 -1.28 8.33
CA SER A 36 4.47 -0.01 7.66
C SER A 36 3.51 1.10 8.17
N PRO A 37 4.02 2.23 8.67
CA PRO A 37 3.18 3.39 9.02
C PRO A 37 2.51 4.01 7.78
N TYR A 38 3.01 3.71 6.58
CA TYR A 38 2.50 4.25 5.32
C TYR A 38 1.15 3.67 4.89
N THR A 39 0.77 2.50 5.41
CA THR A 39 -0.52 1.88 5.12
C THR A 39 -1.71 2.74 5.60
N ASN A 40 -1.51 3.56 6.64
CA ASN A 40 -2.54 4.51 7.09
C ASN A 40 -2.74 5.69 6.11
N TYR A 41 -1.67 6.13 5.43
CA TYR A 41 -1.74 7.23 4.48
C TYR A 41 -2.48 6.82 3.20
N THR A 42 -2.26 5.60 2.71
CA THR A 42 -2.95 5.09 1.51
C THR A 42 -4.46 5.03 1.73
N LEU A 43 -4.91 4.60 2.92
CA LEU A 43 -6.34 4.62 3.29
C LEU A 43 -6.93 6.04 3.30
N ARG A 44 -6.17 7.02 3.81
CA ARG A 44 -6.62 8.42 3.85
C ARG A 44 -6.73 9.02 2.45
N ILE A 45 -5.78 8.74 1.57
CA ILE A 45 -5.80 9.20 0.18
C ILE A 45 -7.04 8.65 -0.54
N ASN A 46 -7.32 7.36 -0.42
CA ASN A 46 -8.49 6.73 -1.06
C ASN A 46 -9.83 7.29 -0.54
N ARG A 47 -9.89 7.77 0.71
CA ARG A 47 -11.07 8.46 1.27
C ARG A 47 -11.17 9.91 0.85
N ALA A 48 -10.05 10.57 0.62
CA ALA A 48 -9.98 11.98 0.25
C ALA A 48 -10.33 12.21 -1.23
N THR A 49 -10.28 11.19 -2.09
CA THR A 49 -10.64 11.29 -3.51
C THR A 49 -12.14 11.03 -3.72
N PRO A 50 -12.94 12.06 -4.05
CA PRO A 50 -14.38 11.91 -4.25
C PRO A 50 -14.68 11.23 -5.60
N TYR A 51 -15.16 9.99 -5.56
CA TYR A 51 -15.65 9.28 -6.76
C TYR A 51 -17.15 9.51 -7.04
N LYS A 52 -17.86 10.10 -6.09
CA LYS A 52 -19.26 10.50 -6.22
C LYS A 52 -19.33 12.01 -6.21
N TYR A 53 -20.26 12.56 -7.00
CA TYR A 53 -20.55 13.99 -6.94
C TYR A 53 -20.89 14.33 -5.49
N PRO A 54 -20.14 15.25 -4.85
CA PRO A 54 -20.54 15.70 -3.55
C PRO A 54 -21.91 16.36 -3.71
N ALA A 55 -22.93 15.88 -2.98
CA ALA A 55 -24.18 16.60 -2.84
C ALA A 55 -23.84 17.91 -2.12
N PHE A 56 -23.49 18.92 -2.91
CA PHE A 56 -23.05 20.28 -2.57
C PHE A 56 -22.67 20.47 -1.10
N PHE A 57 -21.53 19.92 -0.65
CA PHE A 57 -20.85 20.32 0.59
C PHE A 57 -19.52 19.57 0.72
N VAL A 58 -18.52 19.92 -0.10
CA VAL A 58 -17.13 19.59 0.25
C VAL A 58 -16.24 20.78 -0.05
N TYR A 59 -15.97 21.52 1.03
CA TYR A 59 -14.91 22.49 1.27
C TYR A 59 -13.77 22.51 0.24
N CYS A 60 -13.97 23.34 -0.76
CA CYS A 60 -12.91 24.08 -1.42
C CYS A 60 -12.21 24.93 -0.34
N SER A 61 -10.92 24.69 -0.09
CA SER A 61 -10.05 25.70 0.54
C SER A 61 -10.33 27.06 -0.13
N PRO A 62 -10.45 28.20 0.59
CA PRO A 62 -10.84 29.47 -0.01
C PRO A 62 -9.95 29.90 -1.19
N THR A 63 -8.78 29.28 -1.35
CA THR A 63 -7.85 29.46 -2.48
C THR A 63 -8.26 28.77 -3.79
N CYS A 64 -9.01 27.66 -3.78
CA CYS A 64 -9.38 26.97 -5.04
C CYS A 64 -10.59 27.60 -5.75
N LEU A 65 -11.44 28.34 -5.03
CA LEU A 65 -12.62 28.99 -5.63
C LEU A 65 -12.22 30.16 -6.54
N PHE A 66 -11.09 30.82 -6.23
CA PHE A 66 -10.55 31.92 -7.02
C PHE A 66 -10.01 31.47 -8.39
N LEU A 67 -9.39 30.29 -8.46
CA LEU A 67 -8.83 29.78 -9.71
C LEU A 67 -9.92 29.32 -10.70
N ILE A 68 -11.01 28.74 -10.20
CA ILE A 68 -12.12 28.29 -11.05
C ILE A 68 -12.86 29.50 -11.65
N SER A 69 -12.98 30.62 -10.92
CA SER A 69 -13.62 31.83 -11.43
C SER A 69 -12.77 32.59 -12.45
N LEU A 70 -11.43 32.47 -12.40
CA LEU A 70 -10.53 33.13 -13.37
C LEU A 70 -10.38 32.33 -14.67
N SER A 71 -10.61 31.02 -14.65
CA SER A 71 -10.61 30.19 -15.87
C SER A 71 -11.89 30.29 -16.73
N VAL A 72 -12.93 30.97 -16.24
CA VAL A 72 -14.23 31.12 -16.92
C VAL A 72 -14.49 32.59 -17.33
N LEU A 73 -13.51 33.49 -17.15
CA LEU A 73 -13.52 34.85 -17.67
C LEU A 73 -12.59 34.98 -18.89
#